data_AF-A0A661TC76-F1
#
_entry.id   AF-A0A661TC76-F1
#
_cell.length_a   1.000
_cell.length_b   1.000
_cell.length_c   1.000
_cell.angle_alpha   90.00
_cell.angle_beta   90.00
_cell.angle_gamma   90.00
#
_symmetry.space_group_name_H-M   'P 1'
#
loop_
_entity.id
_entity.type
_entity.pdbx_description
1 polymer ?
#
loop_
_entity_poly.entity_id
_entity_poly.type
_entity_poly.pdbx_seq_one_letter_code
_entity_poly.pdbx_strand_id
1 'polypeptide(L)'
;QILAQVETYIHYLQQHDVTFSDTLVLDHGYALEQAIDSYVQRKFILLISGEKSKPYTDAQFQVNIAKRPVLDYYKNNCIAFFVPAAFTALGILEKNAFQFTASDLHDSYTFLQNFFRFEFTYNADHSADFLVRKNLKAFINDAILVPHPTLPDTYNLTAEGFKKLKNYARFLKTYFESYRVVLQYMEKNLAKGTGTGESLKKIQSFGNRMYKKQEIELKESLSKANYRNALNLFRSNNKSGRSVEKQLDFFAQTIEHYLGCMTK
;
A
#
# COMPACT_ATOMS: atom_id res chain seq x y z
N GLN A 1 -2.71 6.05 -19.31
CA GLN A 1 -2.58 6.20 -17.83
C GLN A 1 -1.94 4.98 -17.14
N ILE A 2 -2.39 3.74 -17.42
CA ILE A 2 -1.82 2.53 -16.79
C ILE A 2 -0.37 2.29 -17.20
N LEU A 3 -0.03 2.47 -18.48
CA LEU A 3 1.34 2.27 -18.99
C LEU A 3 2.36 3.14 -18.23
N ALA A 4 2.08 4.44 -18.09
CA ALA A 4 2.93 5.37 -17.33
C ALA A 4 3.09 4.97 -15.84
N GLN A 5 2.05 4.39 -15.23
CA GLN A 5 2.15 3.86 -13.86
C GLN A 5 3.03 2.61 -13.79
N VAL A 6 2.93 1.72 -14.78
CA VAL A 6 3.79 0.53 -14.85
C VAL A 6 5.24 0.92 -15.11
N GLU A 7 5.50 1.88 -16.01
CA GLU A 7 6.84 2.42 -16.24
C GLU A 7 7.46 3.00 -14.96
N THR A 8 6.67 3.75 -14.18
CA THR A 8 7.10 4.25 -12.86
C THR A 8 7.60 3.11 -11.96
N TYR A 9 6.90 1.98 -11.95
CA TYR A 9 7.29 0.81 -11.15
C TYR A 9 8.48 0.03 -11.75
N ILE A 10 8.56 -0.09 -13.07
CA ILE A 10 9.69 -0.74 -13.75
C ILE A 10 10.99 0.05 -13.49
N HIS A 11 10.97 1.37 -13.64
CA HIS A 11 12.13 2.22 -13.35
C HIS A 11 12.58 2.08 -11.90
N TYR A 12 11.64 2.03 -10.95
CA TYR A 12 11.96 1.80 -9.54
C TYR A 12 12.64 0.44 -9.32
N LEU A 13 12.09 -0.64 -9.91
CA LEU A 13 12.68 -1.98 -9.78
C LEU A 13 14.10 -2.05 -10.41
N GLN A 14 14.31 -1.40 -11.55
CA GLN A 14 15.63 -1.31 -12.20
C GLN A 14 16.66 -0.59 -11.33
N GLN A 15 16.29 0.52 -10.68
CA GLN A 15 17.16 1.26 -9.77
C GLN A 15 17.51 0.49 -8.48
N HIS A 16 16.78 -0.59 -8.21
CA HIS A 16 17.00 -1.48 -7.08
C HIS A 16 17.67 -2.80 -7.48
N ASP A 17 18.16 -2.90 -8.73
CA ASP A 17 18.85 -4.07 -9.28
C ASP A 17 18.03 -5.37 -9.16
N VAL A 18 16.70 -5.27 -9.27
CA VAL A 18 15.81 -6.43 -9.22
C VAL A 18 15.96 -7.24 -10.51
N THR A 19 16.14 -8.55 -10.39
CA THR A 19 16.19 -9.46 -11.54
C THR A 19 14.81 -9.56 -12.20
N PHE A 20 14.77 -9.25 -13.50
CA PHE A 20 13.59 -9.40 -14.34
C PHE A 20 13.60 -10.74 -15.09
N SER A 21 12.43 -11.22 -15.47
CA SER A 21 12.31 -12.30 -16.45
C SER A 21 12.77 -11.83 -17.83
N ASP A 22 13.33 -12.72 -18.65
CA ASP A 22 13.81 -12.41 -20.01
C ASP A 22 12.79 -11.64 -20.85
N THR A 23 11.50 -12.00 -20.77
CA THR A 23 10.43 -11.31 -21.50
C THR A 23 10.32 -9.82 -21.15
N LEU A 24 10.49 -9.46 -19.88
CA LEU A 24 10.46 -8.06 -19.42
C LEU A 24 11.76 -7.32 -19.77
N VAL A 25 12.89 -8.02 -19.85
CA VAL A 25 14.17 -7.43 -20.26
C VAL A 25 14.19 -7.14 -21.75
N LEU A 26 13.71 -8.07 -22.57
CA LEU A 26 13.72 -7.99 -24.02
C LEU A 26 12.76 -6.91 -24.54
N ASP A 27 11.50 -6.96 -24.09
CA ASP A 27 10.46 -6.01 -24.50
C ASP A 27 9.36 -5.91 -23.44
N HIS A 28 9.55 -5.02 -22.46
CA HIS A 28 8.57 -4.78 -21.40
C HIS A 28 7.26 -4.18 -21.94
N GLY A 29 7.30 -3.44 -23.06
CA GLY A 29 6.11 -2.87 -23.69
C GLY A 29 5.20 -3.97 -24.22
N TYR A 30 5.76 -4.88 -25.02
CA TYR A 30 5.06 -6.05 -25.51
C TYR A 30 4.59 -6.98 -24.39
N ALA A 31 5.44 -7.23 -23.39
CA ALA A 31 5.07 -8.04 -22.23
C ALA A 31 3.86 -7.47 -21.46
N LEU A 32 3.78 -6.14 -21.34
CA LEU A 32 2.67 -5.46 -20.70
C LEU A 32 1.40 -5.52 -21.53
N GLU A 33 1.48 -5.34 -22.84
CA GLU A 33 0.32 -5.49 -23.74
C GLU A 33 -0.25 -6.91 -23.68
N GLN A 34 0.60 -7.94 -23.73
CA GLN A 34 0.19 -9.34 -23.57
C GLN A 34 -0.48 -9.60 -22.21
N ALA A 35 0.02 -9.00 -21.14
CA ALA A 35 -0.59 -9.12 -19.81
C ALA A 35 -1.98 -8.44 -19.76
N ILE A 36 -2.11 -7.26 -20.35
CA ILE A 36 -3.39 -6.54 -20.46
C ILE A 36 -4.40 -7.36 -21.28
N ASP A 37 -3.99 -7.88 -22.44
CA ASP A 37 -4.83 -8.72 -23.29
C ASP A 37 -5.34 -9.96 -22.56
N SER A 38 -4.45 -10.65 -21.83
CA SER A 38 -4.82 -11.80 -20.99
C SER A 38 -5.85 -11.40 -19.93
N TYR A 39 -5.69 -10.25 -19.28
CA TYR A 39 -6.64 -9.76 -18.28
C TYR A 39 -7.99 -9.34 -18.88
N VAL A 40 -8.01 -8.76 -20.08
CA VAL A 40 -9.25 -8.45 -20.82
C VAL A 40 -9.95 -9.76 -21.21
N GLN A 41 -9.25 -10.71 -21.81
CA GLN A 41 -9.79 -12.00 -22.26
C GLN A 41 -10.40 -12.78 -21.08
N ARG A 42 -9.72 -12.77 -19.93
CA ARG A 42 -10.17 -13.44 -18.70
C ARG A 42 -11.18 -12.62 -17.89
N LYS A 43 -11.60 -11.45 -18.37
CA LYS A 43 -12.58 -10.53 -17.74
C LYS A 43 -12.17 -10.04 -16.35
N PHE A 44 -10.86 -9.92 -16.11
CA PHE A 44 -10.31 -9.27 -14.92
C PHE A 44 -10.45 -7.75 -15.02
N ILE A 45 -10.26 -7.22 -16.22
CA ILE A 45 -10.49 -5.82 -16.58
C ILE A 45 -11.39 -5.76 -17.83
N LEU A 46 -12.12 -4.67 -17.97
CA LEU A 46 -12.99 -4.36 -19.10
C LEU A 46 -12.45 -3.12 -19.80
N LEU A 47 -12.34 -3.17 -21.13
CA LEU A 47 -12.00 -2.00 -21.94
C LEU A 47 -13.24 -1.11 -22.08
N ILE A 48 -13.16 0.12 -21.59
CA ILE A 48 -14.25 1.11 -21.59
C ILE A 48 -14.12 2.05 -22.79
N SER A 49 -12.89 2.43 -23.14
CA SER A 49 -12.58 3.28 -24.29
C SER A 49 -11.21 2.90 -24.85
N GLY A 50 -11.08 2.96 -26.17
CA GLY A 50 -9.91 2.51 -26.93
C GLY A 50 -10.23 1.35 -27.89
N GLU A 51 -9.39 1.17 -28.90
CA GLU A 51 -9.48 0.08 -29.87
C GLU A 51 -8.42 -0.97 -29.55
N LYS A 52 -8.81 -2.25 -29.51
CA LYS A 52 -7.86 -3.37 -29.29
C LYS A 52 -6.77 -3.47 -30.36
N SER A 53 -6.97 -2.86 -31.52
CA SER A 53 -6.03 -2.84 -32.64
C SER A 53 -4.96 -1.76 -32.53
N LYS A 54 -4.98 -0.93 -31.48
CA LYS A 54 -4.01 0.14 -31.25
C LYS A 54 -3.31 -0.07 -29.89
N PRO A 55 -2.09 0.45 -29.72
CA PRO A 55 -1.41 0.47 -28.42
C PRO A 55 -2.32 1.07 -27.34
N TYR A 56 -2.30 0.48 -26.14
CA TYR A 56 -3.20 0.84 -25.03
C TYR A 56 -2.87 2.19 -24.34
N THR A 57 -2.16 3.08 -25.02
CA THR A 57 -1.67 4.37 -24.50
C THR A 57 -2.80 5.24 -23.94
N ASP A 58 -3.91 5.34 -24.68
CA ASP A 58 -5.09 6.14 -24.31
C ASP A 58 -6.29 5.29 -23.86
N ALA A 59 -6.09 3.99 -23.68
CA ALA A 59 -7.16 3.09 -23.29
C ALA A 59 -7.60 3.30 -21.83
N GLN A 60 -8.91 3.26 -21.63
CA GLN A 60 -9.52 3.31 -20.30
C GLN A 60 -10.03 1.92 -19.91
N PHE A 61 -9.65 1.48 -18.72
CA PHE A 61 -10.02 0.17 -18.21
C PHE A 61 -10.82 0.28 -16.92
N GLN A 62 -11.78 -0.62 -16.75
CA GLN A 62 -12.49 -0.81 -15.49
C GLN A 62 -12.18 -2.18 -14.92
N VAL A 63 -11.80 -2.23 -13.64
CA VAL A 63 -11.56 -3.49 -12.95
C VAL A 63 -12.88 -4.18 -12.63
N ASN A 64 -12.98 -5.47 -12.90
CA ASN A 64 -14.08 -6.29 -12.44
C ASN A 64 -13.99 -6.48 -10.92
N ILE A 65 -14.92 -5.90 -10.16
CA ILE A 65 -14.92 -5.92 -8.69
C ILE A 65 -14.86 -7.34 -8.14
N ALA A 66 -15.53 -8.31 -8.77
CA ALA A 66 -15.52 -9.70 -8.34
C ALA A 66 -14.15 -10.38 -8.51
N LYS A 67 -13.29 -9.84 -9.38
CA LYS A 67 -11.93 -10.35 -9.65
C LYS A 67 -10.84 -9.65 -8.84
N ARG A 68 -11.16 -8.56 -8.13
CA ARG A 68 -10.19 -7.84 -7.29
C ARG A 68 -9.44 -8.72 -6.28
N PRO A 69 -10.07 -9.67 -5.56
CA PRO A 69 -9.32 -10.56 -4.67
C PRO A 69 -8.26 -11.40 -5.37
N VAL A 70 -8.51 -11.79 -6.63
CA VAL A 70 -7.54 -12.55 -7.44
C VAL A 70 -6.43 -11.65 -7.96
N LEU A 71 -6.74 -10.40 -8.35
CA LEU A 71 -5.71 -9.41 -8.69
C LEU A 71 -4.81 -9.09 -7.50
N ASP A 72 -5.39 -8.94 -6.31
CA ASP A 72 -4.63 -8.67 -5.09
C ASP A 72 -3.69 -9.84 -4.77
N TYR A 73 -4.13 -11.09 -4.98
CA TYR A 73 -3.27 -12.26 -4.89
C TYR A 73 -2.05 -12.17 -5.81
N TYR A 74 -2.23 -11.85 -7.10
CA TYR A 74 -1.10 -11.69 -8.03
C TYR A 74 -0.19 -10.52 -7.66
N LYS A 75 -0.77 -9.38 -7.26
CA LYS A 75 -0.02 -8.21 -6.76
C LYS A 75 0.86 -8.57 -5.57
N ASN A 76 0.35 -9.40 -4.65
CA ASN A 76 1.07 -9.80 -3.43
C ASN A 76 2.27 -10.70 -3.72
N ASN A 77 2.39 -11.31 -4.91
CA ASN A 77 3.58 -12.09 -5.26
C ASN A 77 4.84 -11.22 -5.45
N CYS A 78 4.67 -9.94 -5.81
CA CYS A 78 5.78 -9.02 -6.03
C CYS A 78 5.73 -7.79 -5.11
N ILE A 79 4.74 -7.69 -4.21
CA ILE A 79 4.54 -6.49 -3.38
C ILE A 79 5.76 -6.17 -2.50
N ALA A 80 6.50 -7.20 -2.06
CA ALA A 80 7.67 -7.03 -1.19
C ALA A 80 8.72 -6.08 -1.77
N PHE A 81 8.88 -6.03 -3.10
CA PHE A 81 9.80 -5.09 -3.75
C PHE A 81 9.37 -3.64 -3.57
N PHE A 82 8.07 -3.38 -3.45
CA PHE A 82 7.49 -2.03 -3.40
C PHE A 82 7.16 -1.55 -1.99
N VAL A 83 7.18 -2.44 -0.98
CA VAL A 83 6.88 -2.07 0.42
C VAL A 83 7.80 -0.93 0.93
N PRO A 84 9.13 -0.94 0.69
CA PRO A 84 9.99 0.17 1.10
C PRO A 84 9.54 1.51 0.49
N ALA A 85 9.32 1.55 -0.83
CA ALA A 85 8.82 2.76 -1.49
C ALA A 85 7.44 3.17 -0.98
N ALA A 86 6.55 2.23 -0.70
CA ALA A 86 5.22 2.53 -0.18
C ALA A 86 5.27 3.16 1.21
N PHE A 87 6.16 2.69 2.09
CA PHE A 87 6.39 3.29 3.41
C PHE A 87 7.00 4.68 3.30
N THR A 88 8.06 4.85 2.50
CA THR A 88 8.67 6.17 2.28
C THR A 88 7.66 7.15 1.67
N ALA A 89 6.87 6.72 0.68
CA ALA A 89 5.85 7.53 0.05
C ALA A 89 4.76 7.97 1.03
N LEU A 90 4.26 7.05 1.86
CA LEU A 90 3.26 7.37 2.88
C LEU A 90 3.82 8.33 3.94
N GLY A 91 5.07 8.14 4.37
CA GLY A 91 5.75 9.05 5.30
C GLY A 91 5.94 10.47 4.73
N ILE A 92 6.16 10.60 3.41
CA ILE A 92 6.21 11.92 2.75
C ILE A 92 4.81 12.55 2.69
N LEU A 93 3.79 11.78 2.27
CA LEU A 93 2.40 12.26 2.21
C LEU A 93 1.88 12.68 3.60
N GLU A 94 2.31 12.00 4.66
CA GLU A 94 2.00 12.32 6.06
C GLU A 94 2.47 13.74 6.44
N LYS A 95 3.59 14.22 5.92
CA LYS A 95 4.10 15.57 6.23
C LYS A 95 3.18 16.68 5.76
N ASN A 96 2.33 16.40 4.76
CA ASN A 96 1.41 17.38 4.18
C ASN A 96 2.11 18.72 3.84
N ALA A 97 3.34 18.62 3.35
CA ALA A 97 4.20 19.74 3.02
C ALA A 97 4.94 19.44 1.71
N PHE A 98 5.17 20.47 0.90
CA PHE A 98 5.94 20.34 -0.35
C PHE A 98 7.45 20.30 -0.13
N GLN A 99 7.92 20.50 1.11
CA GLN A 99 9.33 20.44 1.48
C GLN A 99 9.47 19.65 2.79
N PHE A 100 10.47 18.76 2.85
CA PHE A 100 10.78 17.93 4.02
C PHE A 100 12.25 17.53 4.03
N THR A 101 12.74 17.04 5.16
CA THR A 101 14.09 16.47 5.31
C THR A 101 14.07 14.95 5.35
N ALA A 102 15.18 14.28 5.00
CA ALA A 102 15.29 12.83 5.10
C ALA A 102 14.98 12.32 6.53
N SER A 103 15.51 13.01 7.54
CA SER A 103 15.32 12.67 8.96
C SER A 103 13.86 12.69 9.40
N ASP A 104 13.02 13.54 8.78
CA ASP A 104 11.60 13.61 9.11
C ASP A 104 10.88 12.28 8.84
N LEU A 105 11.42 11.42 7.96
CA LEU A 105 10.76 10.19 7.53
C LEU A 105 11.10 8.96 8.37
N HIS A 106 12.16 9.01 9.19
CA HIS A 106 12.68 7.82 9.88
C HIS A 106 11.68 7.24 10.89
N ASP A 107 11.03 8.10 11.66
CA ASP A 107 10.05 7.68 12.68
C ASP A 107 8.81 7.06 12.03
N SER A 108 8.25 7.73 11.01
CA SER A 108 7.11 7.21 10.24
C SER A 108 7.45 5.87 9.57
N TYR A 109 8.64 5.74 8.98
CA TYR A 109 9.07 4.51 8.34
C TYR A 109 9.21 3.37 9.35
N THR A 110 9.88 3.62 10.48
CA THR A 110 10.06 2.64 11.56
C THR A 110 8.72 2.24 12.17
N PHE A 111 7.81 3.21 12.34
CA PHE A 111 6.45 2.95 12.78
C PHE A 111 5.73 1.99 11.82
N LEU A 112 5.74 2.28 10.52
CA LEU A 112 5.09 1.44 9.51
C LEU A 112 5.69 0.04 9.44
N GLN A 113 7.01 -0.10 9.59
CA GLN A 113 7.66 -1.40 9.73
C GLN A 113 7.08 -2.18 10.92
N ASN A 114 7.04 -1.55 12.09
CA ASN A 114 6.52 -2.17 13.30
C ASN A 114 5.01 -2.48 13.22
N PHE A 115 4.25 -1.62 12.54
CA PHE A 115 2.80 -1.78 12.35
C PHE A 115 2.49 -2.95 11.42
N PHE A 116 3.24 -3.11 10.33
CA PHE A 116 3.05 -4.20 9.37
C PHE A 116 3.99 -5.40 9.56
N ARG A 117 4.59 -5.57 10.74
CA ARG A 117 5.53 -6.67 11.06
C ARG A 117 4.99 -8.09 10.90
N PHE A 118 3.66 -8.25 10.86
CA PHE A 118 3.00 -9.53 10.61
C PHE A 118 2.59 -9.71 9.14
N GLU A 119 2.74 -8.68 8.30
CA GLU A 119 2.40 -8.72 6.87
C GLU A 119 3.64 -8.86 5.99
N PHE A 120 4.70 -8.10 6.30
CA PHE A 120 5.89 -8.03 5.47
C PHE A 120 7.13 -8.49 6.24
N THR A 121 7.96 -9.27 5.57
CA THR A 121 9.28 -9.64 6.07
C THR A 121 10.25 -8.51 5.78
N TYR A 122 10.90 -7.97 6.81
CA TYR A 122 11.95 -6.97 6.66
C TYR A 122 13.30 -7.66 6.61
N ASN A 123 14.19 -7.19 5.73
CA ASN A 123 15.59 -7.56 5.82
C ASN A 123 16.20 -6.85 7.03
N ALA A 124 16.61 -7.61 8.05
CA ALA A 124 17.24 -7.09 9.26
C ALA A 124 18.61 -6.44 8.99
N ASP A 125 19.20 -6.68 7.82
CA ASP A 125 20.51 -6.18 7.43
C ASP A 125 20.48 -4.67 7.05
N HIS A 126 19.30 -4.10 6.85
CA HIS A 126 19.15 -2.71 6.42
C HIS A 126 18.38 -1.88 7.45
N SER A 127 18.98 -0.77 7.90
CA SER A 127 18.33 0.20 8.77
C SER A 127 17.22 0.99 8.06
N ALA A 128 16.31 1.59 8.83
CA ALA A 128 15.28 2.48 8.29
C ALA A 128 15.89 3.67 7.53
N ASP A 129 16.95 4.29 8.05
CA ASP A 129 17.68 5.39 7.39
C ASP A 129 18.23 4.96 6.02
N PHE A 130 18.86 3.78 5.95
CA PHE A 130 19.38 3.26 4.68
C PHE A 130 18.27 3.06 3.66
N LEU A 131 17.15 2.43 4.06
CA LEU A 131 16.02 2.18 3.15
C LEU A 131 15.36 3.48 2.70
N VAL A 132 15.17 4.44 3.61
CA VAL A 132 14.65 5.77 3.29
C VAL A 132 15.56 6.47 2.28
N ARG A 133 16.87 6.55 2.53
CA ARG A 133 17.82 7.19 1.60
C ARG A 133 17.84 6.50 0.23
N LYS A 134 17.78 5.17 0.20
CA LYS A 134 17.70 4.41 -1.06
C LYS A 134 16.44 4.77 -1.86
N ASN A 135 15.28 4.82 -1.21
CA ASN A 135 14.03 5.21 -1.86
C ASN A 135 14.00 6.69 -2.27
N LEU A 136 14.56 7.60 -1.46
CA LEU A 136 14.67 9.02 -1.83
C LEU A 136 15.50 9.20 -3.10
N LYS A 137 16.63 8.47 -3.22
CA LYS A 137 17.43 8.45 -4.46
C LYS A 137 16.61 7.98 -5.66
N ALA A 138 15.84 6.90 -5.50
CA ALA A 138 14.97 6.41 -6.56
C ALA A 138 13.91 7.43 -6.98
N PHE A 139 13.28 8.10 -6.00
CA PHE A 139 12.29 9.14 -6.23
C PHE A 139 12.87 10.40 -6.89
N ILE A 140 14.13 10.76 -6.62
CA ILE A 140 14.82 11.84 -7.33
C ILE A 140 15.01 11.48 -8.80
N ASN A 141 15.51 10.26 -9.06
CA ASN A 141 15.76 9.79 -10.42
C ASN A 141 14.50 9.72 -11.30
N ASP A 142 13.33 9.53 -10.68
CA ASP A 142 12.02 9.50 -11.37
C ASP A 142 11.26 10.85 -11.31
N ALA A 143 11.97 11.93 -10.97
CA ALA A 143 11.46 13.30 -10.87
C ALA A 143 10.26 13.48 -9.90
N ILE A 144 10.10 12.54 -8.95
CA ILE A 144 9.13 12.66 -7.85
C ILE A 144 9.58 13.74 -6.87
N LEU A 145 10.89 13.79 -6.60
CA LEU A 145 11.51 14.72 -5.67
C LEU A 145 12.62 15.52 -6.36
N VAL A 146 12.84 16.74 -5.90
CA VAL A 146 13.97 17.59 -6.31
C VAL A 146 14.76 17.97 -5.05
N PRO A 147 16.07 17.69 -4.98
CA PRO A 147 16.91 18.17 -3.87
C PRO A 147 16.88 19.68 -3.75
N HIS A 148 16.85 20.21 -2.52
CA HIS A 148 16.96 21.64 -2.29
C HIS A 148 18.35 22.14 -2.73
N PRO A 149 18.48 23.28 -3.43
CA PRO A 149 19.75 23.73 -3.99
C PRO A 149 20.82 24.05 -2.94
N THR A 150 20.41 24.42 -1.73
CA THR A 150 21.32 24.91 -0.67
C THR A 150 21.18 24.22 0.68
N LEU A 151 20.10 23.48 0.91
CA LEU A 151 19.83 22.87 2.21
C LEU A 151 20.14 21.38 2.12
N PRO A 152 21.09 20.86 2.92
CA PRO A 152 21.44 19.45 2.87
C PRO A 152 20.26 18.58 3.32
N ASP A 153 20.16 17.38 2.74
CA ASP A 153 19.13 16.37 3.05
C ASP A 153 17.68 16.89 3.00
N THR A 154 17.44 17.99 2.28
CA THR A 154 16.13 18.63 2.12
C THR A 154 15.63 18.44 0.70
N TYR A 155 14.35 18.11 0.56
CA TYR A 155 13.74 17.75 -0.73
C TYR A 155 12.43 18.49 -0.94
N ASN A 156 12.19 18.88 -2.19
CA ASN A 156 10.93 19.44 -2.66
C ASN A 156 10.13 18.39 -3.44
N LEU A 157 8.85 18.26 -3.14
CA LEU A 157 7.92 17.36 -3.81
C LEU A 157 7.35 18.01 -5.07
N THR A 158 7.44 17.32 -6.22
CA THR A 158 6.83 17.80 -7.47
C THR A 158 5.33 17.49 -7.52
N ALA A 159 4.57 18.23 -8.33
CA ALA A 159 3.12 17.99 -8.49
C ALA A 159 2.82 16.62 -9.13
N GLU A 160 3.65 16.18 -10.07
CA GLU A 160 3.58 14.83 -10.64
C GLU A 160 4.03 13.77 -9.62
N GLY A 161 5.10 14.07 -8.88
CA GLY A 161 5.61 13.25 -7.80
C GLY A 161 4.54 12.94 -6.76
N PHE A 162 3.73 13.92 -6.36
CA PHE A 162 2.62 13.71 -5.43
C PHE A 162 1.63 12.64 -5.94
N LYS A 163 1.32 12.62 -7.24
CA LYS A 163 0.46 11.58 -7.84
C LYS A 163 1.13 10.21 -7.81
N LYS A 164 2.43 10.14 -8.14
CA LYS A 164 3.22 8.89 -8.08
C LYS A 164 3.33 8.35 -6.64
N LEU A 165 3.58 9.21 -5.66
CA LEU A 165 3.61 8.84 -4.23
C LEU A 165 2.27 8.25 -3.77
N LYS A 166 1.14 8.82 -4.20
CA LYS A 166 -0.18 8.22 -3.92
C LYS A 166 -0.29 6.81 -4.50
N ASN A 167 0.22 6.56 -5.70
CA ASN A 167 0.21 5.23 -6.29
C ASN A 167 1.06 4.24 -5.48
N TYR A 168 2.23 4.66 -4.97
CA TYR A 168 3.03 3.84 -4.05
C TYR A 168 2.32 3.58 -2.72
N ALA A 169 1.80 4.62 -2.06
CA ALA A 169 1.13 4.49 -0.78
C ALA A 169 -0.12 3.58 -0.86
N ARG A 170 -0.81 3.55 -2.01
CA ARG A 170 -1.97 2.68 -2.24
C ARG A 170 -1.67 1.18 -2.15
N PHE A 171 -0.42 0.74 -2.26
CA PHE A 171 -0.05 -0.66 -1.98
C PHE A 171 -0.45 -1.09 -0.56
N LEU A 172 -0.49 -0.14 0.39
CA LEU A 172 -0.77 -0.38 1.80
C LEU A 172 -2.26 -0.32 2.15
N LYS A 173 -3.10 0.26 1.28
CA LYS A 173 -4.51 0.57 1.58
C LYS A 173 -5.31 -0.69 1.96
N THR A 174 -5.13 -1.79 1.23
CA THR A 174 -5.81 -3.07 1.51
C THR A 174 -5.54 -3.55 2.93
N TYR A 175 -4.33 -3.37 3.43
CA TYR A 175 -3.92 -3.81 4.77
C TYR A 175 -4.48 -2.89 5.85
N PHE A 176 -4.40 -1.56 5.66
CA PHE A 176 -5.02 -0.60 6.59
C PHE A 176 -6.52 -0.81 6.72
N GLU A 177 -7.24 -0.97 5.62
CA GLU A 177 -8.68 -1.26 5.66
C GLU A 177 -8.97 -2.62 6.33
N SER A 178 -8.14 -3.64 6.09
CA SER A 178 -8.26 -4.93 6.77
C SER A 178 -8.09 -4.78 8.29
N TYR A 179 -7.13 -3.98 8.72
CA TYR A 179 -6.82 -3.72 10.13
C TYR A 179 -7.94 -2.89 10.78
N ARG A 180 -8.50 -1.92 10.06
CA ARG A 180 -9.68 -1.13 10.50
C ARG A 180 -10.86 -2.02 10.84
N VAL A 181 -11.14 -3.03 10.00
CA VAL A 181 -12.24 -3.99 10.23
C VAL A 181 -12.05 -4.74 11.54
N VAL A 182 -10.84 -5.23 11.79
CA VAL A 182 -10.52 -5.97 13.01
C VAL A 182 -10.63 -5.06 14.22
N LEU A 183 -10.06 -3.86 14.15
CA LEU A 183 -10.05 -2.90 15.24
C LEU A 183 -11.47 -2.51 15.69
N GLN A 184 -12.32 -2.10 14.75
CA GLN A 184 -13.71 -1.74 15.06
C GLN A 184 -14.53 -2.93 15.55
N TYR A 185 -14.22 -4.14 15.07
CA TYR A 185 -14.82 -5.35 15.64
C TYR A 185 -14.41 -5.52 17.10
N MET A 186 -13.12 -5.36 17.44
CA MET A 186 -12.63 -5.48 18.82
C MET A 186 -13.29 -4.47 19.76
N GLU A 187 -13.30 -3.18 19.39
CA GLU A 187 -13.93 -2.09 20.15
C GLU A 187 -15.40 -2.40 20.46
N LYS A 188 -16.15 -2.86 19.44
CA LYS A 188 -17.57 -3.20 19.59
C LYS A 188 -17.81 -4.40 20.51
N ASN A 189 -16.88 -5.35 20.60
CA ASN A 189 -17.03 -6.52 21.47
C ASN A 189 -16.54 -6.22 22.90
N LEU A 190 -15.54 -5.37 23.07
CA LEU A 190 -15.13 -4.83 24.38
C LEU A 190 -16.28 -4.09 25.06
N ALA A 191 -16.94 -3.19 24.33
CA ALA A 191 -18.11 -2.45 24.83
C ALA A 191 -19.28 -3.36 25.26
N LYS A 192 -19.32 -4.61 24.78
CA LYS A 192 -20.37 -5.59 25.10
C LYS A 192 -19.99 -6.54 26.24
N GLY A 193 -18.78 -6.46 26.78
CA GLY A 193 -18.30 -7.36 27.84
C GLY A 193 -18.18 -8.83 27.42
N THR A 194 -18.24 -9.15 26.12
CA THR A 194 -18.22 -10.53 25.65
C THR A 194 -16.78 -11.04 25.54
N GLY A 195 -16.29 -11.73 26.57
CA GLY A 195 -14.95 -12.34 26.63
C GLY A 195 -14.72 -13.56 25.71
N THR A 196 -15.51 -13.73 24.65
CA THR A 196 -15.36 -14.89 23.75
C THR A 196 -14.37 -14.57 22.63
N GLY A 197 -13.34 -15.42 22.48
CA GLY A 197 -12.28 -15.25 21.48
C GLY A 197 -12.78 -14.86 20.09
N GLU A 198 -12.04 -13.96 19.44
CA GLU A 198 -12.43 -13.39 18.15
C GLU A 198 -12.42 -14.47 17.06
N SER A 199 -13.60 -14.97 16.72
CA SER A 199 -13.75 -15.86 15.58
C SER A 199 -13.52 -15.07 14.29
N LEU A 200 -12.52 -15.49 13.49
CA LEU A 200 -12.27 -14.92 12.15
C LEU A 200 -13.53 -14.94 11.26
N LYS A 201 -14.44 -15.90 11.44
CA LYS A 201 -15.72 -15.92 10.73
C LYS A 201 -16.62 -14.73 11.11
N LYS A 202 -16.66 -14.37 12.40
CA LYS A 202 -17.45 -13.21 12.88
C LYS A 202 -16.85 -11.89 12.39
N ILE A 203 -15.52 -11.75 12.42
CA ILE A 203 -14.81 -10.60 11.84
C ILE A 203 -15.10 -10.51 10.34
N GLN A 204 -15.02 -11.62 9.59
CA GLN A 204 -15.34 -11.62 8.16
C GLN A 204 -16.77 -11.15 7.88
N SER A 205 -17.75 -11.62 8.65
CA SER A 205 -19.14 -11.16 8.52
C SER A 205 -19.29 -9.69 8.88
N PHE A 206 -18.49 -9.18 9.83
CA PHE A 206 -18.44 -7.77 10.18
C PHE A 206 -17.85 -6.92 9.05
N GLY A 207 -16.67 -7.29 8.51
CA GLY A 207 -16.05 -6.63 7.37
C GLY A 207 -16.95 -6.61 6.13
N ASN A 208 -17.67 -7.70 5.84
CA ASN A 208 -18.65 -7.71 4.75
C ASN A 208 -19.77 -6.67 4.93
N ARG A 209 -20.19 -6.39 6.17
CA ARG A 209 -21.16 -5.32 6.45
C ARG A 209 -20.53 -3.94 6.25
N MET A 210 -19.31 -3.74 6.74
CA MET A 210 -18.56 -2.48 6.54
C MET A 210 -18.40 -2.17 5.05
N TYR A 211 -18.00 -3.15 4.25
CA TYR A 211 -17.89 -3.02 2.80
C TYR A 211 -19.23 -2.65 2.13
N LYS A 212 -20.32 -3.34 2.50
CA LYS A 212 -21.67 -3.02 1.97
C LYS A 212 -22.13 -1.60 2.34
N LYS A 213 -21.69 -1.08 3.48
CA LYS A 213 -21.95 0.28 3.94
C LYS A 213 -20.94 1.31 3.43
N GLN A 214 -19.99 0.90 2.60
CA GLN A 214 -18.91 1.75 2.07
C GLN A 214 -18.01 2.36 3.16
N GLU A 215 -17.92 1.72 4.33
CA GLU A 215 -16.99 2.10 5.40
C GLU A 215 -15.54 1.66 5.08
N ILE A 216 -15.39 0.72 4.14
CA ILE A 216 -14.14 0.35 3.47
C ILE A 216 -14.41 0.24 1.96
N GLU A 217 -13.40 0.54 1.14
CA GLU A 217 -13.57 0.63 -0.31
C GLU A 217 -13.17 -0.64 -1.06
N LEU A 218 -12.14 -1.34 -0.59
CA LEU A 218 -11.51 -2.41 -1.36
C LEU A 218 -12.10 -3.77 -0.97
N LYS A 219 -12.52 -4.54 -1.98
CA LYS A 219 -13.10 -5.87 -1.77
C LYS A 219 -12.06 -6.84 -1.22
N GLU A 220 -10.82 -6.67 -1.67
CA GLU A 220 -9.62 -7.40 -1.26
C GLU A 220 -9.23 -7.18 0.21
N SER A 221 -9.71 -6.11 0.86
CA SER A 221 -9.56 -5.90 2.31
C SER A 221 -10.35 -6.89 3.16
N LEU A 222 -11.20 -7.71 2.53
CA LEU A 222 -11.94 -8.79 3.16
C LEU A 222 -11.11 -10.08 3.26
N SER A 223 -9.85 -9.96 3.67
CA SER A 223 -8.86 -11.04 3.74
C SER A 223 -8.74 -11.63 5.14
N LYS A 224 -9.02 -12.93 5.28
CA LYS A 224 -8.82 -13.66 6.55
C LYS A 224 -7.35 -13.71 6.97
N ALA A 225 -6.42 -13.68 6.02
CA ALA A 225 -4.99 -13.65 6.32
C ALA A 225 -4.63 -12.33 7.00
N ASN A 226 -5.02 -11.22 6.38
CA ASN A 226 -4.77 -9.87 6.92
C ASN A 226 -5.47 -9.68 8.27
N TYR A 227 -6.68 -10.22 8.45
CA TYR A 227 -7.36 -10.18 9.75
C TYR A 227 -6.60 -10.93 10.85
N ARG A 228 -5.98 -12.07 10.51
CA ARG A 228 -5.15 -12.80 11.47
C ARG A 228 -3.90 -11.99 11.84
N ASN A 229 -3.29 -11.33 10.87
CA ASN A 229 -2.10 -10.49 11.08
C ASN A 229 -2.43 -9.26 11.93
N ALA A 230 -3.56 -8.59 11.68
CA ALA A 230 -4.08 -7.51 12.50
C ALA A 230 -4.33 -7.95 13.95
N LEU A 231 -4.97 -9.11 14.15
CA LEU A 231 -5.20 -9.67 15.48
C LEU A 231 -3.88 -9.92 16.22
N ASN A 232 -2.88 -10.47 15.54
CA ASN A 232 -1.55 -10.69 16.10
C ASN A 232 -0.90 -9.37 16.53
N LEU A 233 -1.00 -8.32 15.69
CA LEU A 233 -0.53 -6.98 16.02
C LEU A 233 -1.19 -6.47 17.31
N PHE A 234 -2.52 -6.33 17.32
CA PHE A 234 -3.23 -5.72 18.43
C PHE A 234 -3.05 -6.52 19.74
N ARG A 235 -3.06 -7.86 19.69
CA ARG A 235 -2.81 -8.69 20.87
C ARG A 235 -1.40 -8.59 21.41
N SER A 236 -0.39 -8.51 20.52
CA SER A 236 1.00 -8.37 20.97
C SER A 236 1.25 -7.04 21.67
N ASN A 237 0.57 -5.97 21.25
CA ASN A 237 0.69 -4.65 21.89
C ASN A 237 -0.11 -4.56 23.20
N ASN A 238 -1.23 -5.29 23.35
CA ASN A 238 -1.97 -5.39 24.62
C ASN A 238 -1.11 -5.91 25.79
N LYS A 239 -0.05 -6.68 25.51
CA LYS A 239 0.87 -7.19 26.55
C LYS A 239 1.77 -6.13 27.19
N SER A 240 1.79 -4.90 26.67
CA SER A 240 2.64 -3.80 27.17
C SER A 240 2.11 -3.08 28.42
N GLY A 241 1.03 -3.56 29.04
CA GLY A 241 0.51 -3.03 30.32
C GLY A 241 -0.28 -1.72 30.23
N ARG A 242 -0.52 -1.17 29.03
CA ARG A 242 -1.44 -0.04 28.84
C ARG A 242 -2.90 -0.52 28.83
N SER A 243 -3.84 0.37 29.17
CA SER A 243 -5.29 0.10 28.99
C SER A 243 -5.57 -0.27 27.53
N VAL A 244 -6.33 -1.34 27.33
CA VAL A 244 -6.67 -1.88 26.02
C VAL A 244 -7.41 -0.83 25.20
N GLU A 245 -8.31 -0.08 25.82
CA GLU A 245 -9.09 0.99 25.21
C GLU A 245 -8.17 2.06 24.59
N LYS A 246 -7.21 2.58 25.39
CA LYS A 246 -6.26 3.60 24.90
C LYS A 246 -5.40 3.11 23.74
N GLN A 247 -5.09 1.81 23.70
CA GLN A 247 -4.31 1.24 22.60
C GLN A 247 -5.14 1.11 21.32
N LEU A 248 -6.40 0.68 21.44
CA LEU A 248 -7.28 0.58 20.28
C LEU A 248 -7.57 1.98 19.72
N ASP A 249 -7.83 2.97 20.57
CA ASP A 249 -8.00 4.38 20.16
C ASP A 249 -6.78 4.91 19.39
N PHE A 250 -5.57 4.62 19.88
CA PHE A 250 -4.34 5.01 19.20
C PHE A 250 -4.25 4.38 17.79
N PHE A 251 -4.54 3.09 17.66
CA PHE A 251 -4.54 2.42 16.35
C PHE A 251 -5.65 2.95 15.44
N ALA A 252 -6.82 3.30 15.99
CA ALA A 252 -7.95 3.80 15.22
C ALA A 252 -7.57 5.14 14.57
N GLN A 253 -7.08 6.07 15.39
CA GLN A 253 -6.60 7.38 14.92
C GLN A 253 -5.48 7.23 13.89
N THR A 254 -4.53 6.32 14.14
CA THR A 254 -3.40 6.10 13.23
C THR A 254 -3.85 5.55 11.87
N ILE A 255 -4.73 4.55 11.87
CA ILE A 255 -5.26 3.96 10.63
C ILE A 255 -6.06 5.00 9.85
N GLU A 256 -6.92 5.78 10.52
CA GLU A 256 -7.71 6.82 9.86
C GLU A 256 -6.83 7.94 9.31
N HIS A 257 -5.78 8.33 10.03
CA HIS A 257 -4.79 9.29 9.57
C HIS A 257 -4.12 8.85 8.26
N TYR A 258 -3.51 7.65 8.24
CA TYR A 258 -2.82 7.15 7.06
C TYR A 258 -3.75 6.87 5.87
N LEU A 259 -4.97 6.38 6.10
CA LEU A 259 -5.98 6.26 5.04
C LEU A 259 -6.35 7.63 4.46
N GLY A 260 -6.39 8.66 5.30
CA GLY A 260 -6.57 10.05 4.89
C GLY A 260 -5.48 10.56 3.95
N CYS A 261 -4.21 10.26 4.25
CA CYS A 261 -3.06 10.64 3.41
C CYS A 261 -3.07 10.00 2.01
N MET A 262 -3.74 8.85 1.83
CA MET A 262 -3.84 8.16 0.54
C MET A 262 -5.02 8.65 -0.32
N THR A 263 -5.99 9.35 0.28
CA THR A 263 -7.27 9.71 -0.34
C THR A 263 -7.39 11.20 -0.63
N LYS A 264 -6.88 12.05 0.28
CA LYS A 264 -6.74 13.50 0.08
C LYS A 264 -5.62 13.80 -0.90
#